data_AF-A0A8K0W0J8-F1
#
_entry.id   AF-A0A8K0W0J8-F1
#
_cell.length_a   1.000
_cell.length_b   1.000
_cell.length_c   1.000
_cell.angle_alpha   90.00
_cell.angle_beta   90.00
_cell.angle_gamma   90.00
#
_symmetry.space_group_name_H-M   'P 1'
#
loop_
_entity.id
_entity.type
_entity.pdbx_description
1 polymer ?
#
loop_
_entity_poly.entity_id
_entity_poly.type
_entity_poly.pdbx_seq_one_letter_code
_entity_poly.pdbx_strand_id
1 'polypeptide(L)'
;MRVSTLTILSLASSVLAGNCGPQNGNAVCAQNECCSQYGWCGTTSDHCDSATCLKPFSGSQSSCKPAATQGTSPSTTFPADVPEIDVCGHAQGGVTCPGAGANGYFYRCCSSAGHCGPKNDLQDQNLYCGDGCQAGFGKCDQQAKPAEPTQAPGTAGAGDTCGPIVNKKCGNGLCCSGSNFCGSGEDFCGSANWCQSKWGKCN
;
A
#
# COMPACT_ATOMS: atom_id res chain seq x y z
N MET A 1 64.57 41.85 -4.14
CA MET A 1 63.70 41.20 -3.13
C MET A 1 62.30 41.80 -3.22
N ARG A 2 61.28 41.01 -2.85
CA ARG A 2 59.81 41.28 -2.84
C ARG A 2 59.12 40.71 -4.08
N VAL A 3 59.06 39.38 -4.18
CA VAL A 3 58.07 38.44 -3.61
C VAL A 3 56.74 38.53 -4.37
N SER A 4 56.60 37.68 -5.38
CA SER A 4 55.34 37.36 -6.06
C SER A 4 54.47 36.52 -5.14
N THR A 5 53.32 37.03 -4.73
CA THR A 5 52.33 36.28 -3.95
C THR A 5 51.35 35.58 -4.89
N LEU A 6 51.45 34.25 -4.99
CA LEU A 6 50.43 33.40 -5.59
C LEU A 6 49.22 33.29 -4.65
N THR A 7 48.05 33.78 -5.07
CA THR A 7 46.78 33.51 -4.39
C THR A 7 46.22 32.19 -4.89
N ILE A 8 46.31 31.16 -4.05
CA ILE A 8 45.67 29.85 -4.27
C ILE A 8 44.18 29.99 -3.92
N LEU A 9 43.33 29.91 -4.94
CA LEU A 9 41.88 29.91 -4.80
C LEU A 9 41.41 28.48 -4.48
N SER A 10 41.25 28.16 -3.20
CA SER A 10 40.75 26.87 -2.74
C SER A 10 39.22 26.79 -2.91
N LEU A 11 38.77 26.20 -4.02
CA LEU A 11 37.38 25.74 -4.19
C LEU A 11 37.19 24.43 -3.43
N ALA A 12 36.91 24.52 -2.13
CA ALA A 12 36.45 23.38 -1.35
C ALA A 12 34.94 23.18 -1.61
N SER A 13 34.59 22.42 -2.65
CA SER A 13 33.24 21.89 -2.81
C SER A 13 33.05 20.75 -1.81
N SER A 14 32.60 21.08 -0.60
CA SER A 14 32.10 20.09 0.35
C SER A 14 30.78 19.53 -0.17
N VAL A 15 30.81 18.36 -0.81
CA VAL A 15 29.63 17.51 -0.98
C VAL A 15 29.36 16.88 0.39
N LEU A 16 28.72 17.64 1.27
CA LEU A 16 28.11 17.08 2.47
C LEU A 16 26.85 16.34 2.00
N ALA A 17 26.90 15.01 1.97
CA ALA A 17 25.70 14.20 1.89
C ALA A 17 24.88 14.48 3.15
N GLY A 18 23.98 15.47 3.08
CA GLY A 18 23.11 15.84 4.17
C GLY A 18 22.07 14.76 4.41
N ASN A 19 21.73 14.55 5.68
CA ASN A 19 20.53 13.80 6.02
C ASN A 19 19.29 14.68 5.78
N CYS A 20 18.20 14.04 5.36
CA CYS A 20 16.96 14.71 4.99
C CYS A 20 15.74 13.93 5.48
N GLY A 21 14.57 14.53 5.41
CA GLY A 21 13.32 13.84 5.74
C GLY A 21 12.89 13.99 7.20
N PRO A 22 11.76 13.36 7.56
CA PRO A 22 11.08 13.60 8.82
C PRO A 22 11.88 13.14 10.05
N GLN A 23 12.74 12.13 9.87
CA GLN A 23 13.62 11.62 10.94
C GLN A 23 14.80 12.56 11.22
N ASN A 24 15.07 13.51 10.33
CA ASN A 24 16.20 14.43 10.38
C ASN A 24 15.73 15.88 10.57
N GLY A 25 14.69 16.07 11.40
CA GLY A 25 14.15 17.39 11.70
C GLY A 25 13.50 18.07 10.51
N ASN A 26 12.93 17.30 9.57
CA ASN A 26 12.36 17.79 8.31
C ASN A 26 13.36 18.52 7.41
N ALA A 27 14.66 18.18 7.50
CA ALA A 27 15.69 18.74 6.65
C ALA A 27 15.43 18.44 5.15
N VAL A 28 15.77 19.41 4.30
CA VAL A 28 15.57 19.37 2.84
C VAL A 28 16.92 19.32 2.14
N CYS A 29 17.03 18.48 1.12
CA CYS A 29 18.24 18.34 0.30
C CYS A 29 18.56 19.58 -0.55
N ALA A 30 19.81 19.66 -1.03
CA ALA A 30 20.22 20.71 -1.93
C ALA A 30 19.40 20.71 -3.23
N GLN A 31 19.40 21.82 -3.95
CA GLN A 31 18.46 22.14 -5.02
C GLN A 31 18.26 21.02 -6.07
N ASN A 32 19.32 20.28 -6.43
CA ASN A 32 19.29 19.21 -7.44
C ASN A 32 19.29 17.80 -6.85
N GLU A 33 19.26 17.64 -5.53
CA GLU A 33 19.35 16.36 -4.84
C GLU A 33 17.98 15.85 -4.40
N CYS A 34 17.81 14.55 -4.51
CA CYS A 34 16.65 13.84 -4.02
C CYS A 34 16.91 13.31 -2.61
N CYS A 35 15.89 13.39 -1.77
CA CYS A 35 15.89 12.72 -0.48
C CYS A 35 15.44 11.28 -0.67
N SER A 36 16.32 10.31 -0.47
CA SER A 36 15.97 8.90 -0.54
C SER A 36 14.98 8.50 0.57
N GLN A 37 14.31 7.36 0.41
CA GLN A 37 13.47 6.75 1.46
C GLN A 37 14.22 6.52 2.78
N TYR A 38 15.55 6.44 2.74
CA TYR A 38 16.42 6.22 3.89
C TYR A 38 16.91 7.52 4.55
N GLY A 39 16.44 8.69 4.08
CA GLY A 39 16.77 9.98 4.68
C GLY A 39 18.15 10.50 4.32
N TRP A 40 18.65 10.19 3.11
CA TRP A 40 19.92 10.67 2.58
C TRP A 40 19.72 11.46 1.29
N CYS A 41 20.46 12.55 1.14
CA CYS A 41 20.50 13.35 -0.08
C CYS A 41 21.45 12.76 -1.12
N GLY A 42 20.99 12.71 -2.37
CA GLY A 42 21.83 12.32 -3.49
C GLY A 42 21.16 12.53 -4.85
N THR A 43 21.91 12.35 -5.93
CA THR A 43 21.43 12.56 -7.32
C THR A 43 21.32 11.28 -8.13
N THR A 44 21.68 10.12 -7.56
CA THR A 44 21.63 8.83 -8.26
C THR A 44 20.19 8.32 -8.38
N SER A 45 19.98 7.33 -9.24
CA SER A 45 18.70 6.64 -9.38
C SER A 45 18.14 6.18 -8.04
N ASP A 46 18.99 5.65 -7.16
CA ASP A 46 18.55 5.08 -5.88
C ASP A 46 18.06 6.15 -4.89
N HIS A 47 18.48 7.40 -5.08
CA HIS A 47 18.01 8.55 -4.30
C HIS A 47 16.79 9.21 -4.94
N CYS A 48 16.74 9.20 -6.27
CA CYS A 48 15.76 9.91 -7.09
C CYS A 48 14.67 9.01 -7.68
N ASP A 49 14.59 7.74 -7.27
CA ASP A 49 13.59 6.81 -7.74
C ASP A 49 12.20 7.39 -7.45
N SER A 50 11.38 7.52 -8.50
CA SER A 50 10.10 8.20 -8.41
C SER A 50 9.08 7.50 -7.51
N ALA A 51 9.27 6.22 -7.20
CA ALA A 51 8.39 5.47 -6.31
C ALA A 51 8.78 5.66 -4.83
N THR A 52 10.03 6.02 -4.53
CA THR A 52 10.55 5.97 -3.15
C THR A 52 11.19 7.26 -2.65
N CYS A 53 11.51 8.21 -3.53
CA CYS A 53 12.08 9.49 -3.13
C CYS A 53 11.07 10.35 -2.33
N LEU A 54 11.53 10.95 -1.24
CA LEU A 54 10.71 11.79 -0.36
C LEU A 54 10.61 13.19 -0.94
N LYS A 55 9.63 13.41 -1.84
CA LYS A 55 9.52 14.67 -2.58
C LYS A 55 9.48 15.94 -1.72
N PRO A 56 8.72 16.01 -0.60
CA PRO A 56 8.67 17.21 0.24
C PRO A 56 10.01 17.61 0.86
N PHE A 57 10.97 16.67 0.91
CA PHE A 57 12.29 16.85 1.50
C PHE A 57 13.41 16.82 0.46
N SER A 58 13.06 16.75 -0.82
CA SER A 58 13.99 16.83 -1.95
C SER A 58 14.15 18.26 -2.46
N GLY A 59 15.27 18.57 -3.09
CA GLY A 59 15.54 19.88 -3.67
C GLY A 59 14.50 20.31 -4.71
N SER A 60 14.29 21.62 -4.87
CA SER A 60 13.25 22.16 -5.75
C SER A 60 13.45 21.85 -7.24
N GLN A 61 14.68 21.53 -7.67
CA GLN A 61 15.02 21.11 -9.04
C GLN A 61 15.42 19.62 -9.12
N SER A 62 15.22 18.85 -8.05
CA SER A 62 15.49 17.43 -8.03
C SER A 62 14.65 16.67 -9.07
N SER A 63 15.22 15.60 -9.61
CA SER A 63 14.53 14.66 -10.51
C SER A 63 13.56 13.73 -9.78
N CYS A 64 13.48 13.82 -8.44
CA CYS A 64 12.40 13.25 -7.67
C CYS A 64 11.09 13.86 -8.20
N LYS A 65 10.45 13.12 -9.09
CA LYS A 65 9.17 13.48 -9.68
C LYS A 65 8.10 13.15 -8.63
N PRO A 66 6.97 13.87 -8.58
CA PRO A 66 5.84 13.32 -7.88
C PRO A 66 5.61 11.90 -8.42
N ALA A 67 5.73 10.88 -7.57
CA ALA A 67 4.88 9.72 -7.73
C ALA A 67 3.47 10.28 -7.99
N ALA A 68 2.72 9.68 -8.91
CA ALA A 68 1.27 9.89 -8.88
C ALA A 68 0.85 9.60 -7.44
N THR A 69 0.53 10.67 -6.71
CA THR A 69 0.10 10.61 -5.33
C THR A 69 -1.23 9.89 -5.35
N GLN A 70 -1.24 8.59 -5.09
CA GLN A 70 -2.31 8.07 -4.25
C GLN A 70 -2.01 8.59 -2.85
N GLY A 71 -2.53 9.79 -2.59
CA GLY A 71 -2.27 10.51 -1.36
C GLY A 71 -2.78 9.68 -0.18
N THR A 72 -1.90 9.49 0.80
CA THR A 72 -2.32 9.42 2.20
C THR A 72 -2.93 10.77 2.58
N SER A 73 -4.23 10.89 2.35
CA SER A 73 -5.13 11.80 3.04
C SER A 73 -6.30 10.93 3.52
N PRO A 74 -6.93 11.20 4.68
CA PRO A 74 -8.05 10.42 5.16
C PRO A 74 -9.26 10.64 4.25
N SER A 75 -9.29 9.93 3.12
CA SER A 75 -10.51 9.75 2.34
C SER A 75 -11.44 8.92 3.21
N THR A 76 -12.53 9.53 3.65
CA THR A 76 -13.69 8.84 4.21
C THR A 76 -14.40 7.96 3.18
N THR A 77 -13.93 7.96 1.93
CA THR A 77 -14.47 7.15 0.83
C THR A 77 -13.48 6.04 0.51
N PHE A 78 -13.86 4.82 0.90
CA PHE A 78 -13.13 3.60 0.61
C PHE A 78 -13.36 3.16 -0.85
N PRO A 79 -12.38 2.51 -1.50
CA PRO A 79 -12.57 1.85 -2.79
C PRO A 79 -13.79 0.92 -2.84
N ALA A 80 -14.49 0.94 -3.97
CA ALA A 80 -15.58 0.00 -4.23
C ALA A 80 -15.09 -1.31 -4.87
N ASP A 81 -13.85 -1.34 -5.37
CA ASP A 81 -13.24 -2.49 -6.04
C ASP A 81 -12.37 -3.34 -5.10
N VAL A 82 -12.04 -4.57 -5.52
CA VAL A 82 -11.12 -5.46 -4.78
C VAL A 82 -9.69 -4.93 -4.92
N PRO A 83 -9.00 -4.59 -3.82
CA PRO A 83 -7.60 -4.20 -3.88
C PRO A 83 -6.70 -5.38 -4.24
N GLU A 84 -5.71 -5.16 -5.11
CA GLU A 84 -4.62 -6.12 -5.38
C GLU A 84 -3.53 -6.10 -4.30
N ILE A 85 -3.84 -5.59 -3.10
CA ILE A 85 -2.90 -5.43 -1.99
C ILE A 85 -3.32 -6.31 -0.83
N ASP A 86 -2.48 -7.31 -0.55
CA ASP A 86 -2.70 -8.25 0.54
C ASP A 86 -1.66 -8.17 1.65
N VAL A 87 -0.51 -7.56 1.38
CA VAL A 87 0.56 -7.30 2.35
C VAL A 87 0.50 -5.88 2.89
N CYS A 88 0.92 -5.70 4.14
CA CYS A 88 0.93 -4.41 4.81
C CYS A 88 1.94 -4.38 5.96
N GLY A 89 2.13 -3.19 6.51
CA GLY A 89 2.91 -3.00 7.72
C GLY A 89 4.32 -2.48 7.45
N HIS A 90 4.99 -2.09 8.53
CA HIS A 90 6.35 -1.58 8.53
C HIS A 90 7.35 -2.56 7.89
N ALA A 91 7.16 -3.87 8.07
CA ALA A 91 8.00 -4.92 7.49
C ALA A 91 7.86 -5.01 5.95
N GLN A 92 6.77 -4.46 5.39
CA GLN A 92 6.47 -4.48 3.95
C GLN A 92 6.71 -3.10 3.33
N GLY A 93 7.75 -2.39 3.79
CA GLY A 93 8.06 -1.05 3.29
C GLY A 93 7.05 0.04 3.68
N GLY A 94 6.23 -0.22 4.71
CA GLY A 94 5.25 0.74 5.21
C GLY A 94 3.95 0.79 4.41
N VAL A 95 3.65 -0.26 3.65
CA VAL A 95 2.40 -0.41 2.90
C VAL A 95 1.19 -0.41 3.85
N THR A 96 0.15 0.32 3.47
CA THR A 96 -1.09 0.45 4.25
C THR A 96 -2.26 -0.28 3.59
N CYS A 97 -3.17 -0.77 4.43
CA CYS A 97 -4.40 -1.39 4.00
C CYS A 97 -5.43 -0.32 3.63
N PRO A 98 -5.96 -0.32 2.38
CA PRO A 98 -6.79 0.76 1.88
C PRO A 98 -8.22 0.72 2.42
N GLY A 99 -8.70 -0.44 2.88
CA GLY A 99 -10.13 -0.69 3.07
C GLY A 99 -10.86 -0.80 1.73
N ALA A 100 -11.95 -1.54 1.67
CA ALA A 100 -12.81 -1.63 0.49
C ALA A 100 -14.24 -2.04 0.85
N GLY A 101 -15.16 -1.78 -0.08
CA GLY A 101 -16.58 -2.11 0.05
C GLY A 101 -17.30 -1.26 1.10
N ALA A 102 -18.45 -1.74 1.57
CA ALA A 102 -19.32 -1.02 2.48
C ALA A 102 -18.56 -0.57 3.76
N ASN A 103 -18.50 0.75 3.97
CA ASN A 103 -17.78 1.40 5.08
C ASN A 103 -16.30 1.00 5.18
N GLY A 104 -15.68 0.53 4.08
CA GLY A 104 -14.30 0.06 4.10
C GLY A 104 -14.09 -1.12 5.01
N TYR A 105 -15.07 -2.01 5.11
CA TYR A 105 -14.97 -3.17 6.00
C TYR A 105 -13.90 -4.17 5.55
N PHE A 106 -13.80 -4.40 4.24
CA PHE A 106 -12.86 -5.38 3.70
C PHE A 106 -11.46 -4.77 3.58
N TYR A 107 -10.39 -5.57 3.69
CA TYR A 107 -9.00 -5.11 3.53
C TYR A 107 -8.63 -3.90 4.40
N ARG A 108 -9.21 -3.77 5.59
CA ARG A 108 -9.14 -2.52 6.36
C ARG A 108 -8.04 -2.54 7.43
N CYS A 109 -7.78 -3.71 7.99
CA CYS A 109 -6.85 -3.90 9.08
C CYS A 109 -5.58 -4.53 8.57
N CYS A 110 -4.46 -4.07 9.10
CA CYS A 110 -3.18 -4.71 8.90
C CYS A 110 -2.91 -5.63 10.07
N SER A 111 -2.97 -6.96 9.85
CA SER A 111 -2.74 -7.93 10.91
C SER A 111 -1.30 -7.87 11.46
N SER A 112 -1.07 -8.51 12.60
CA SER A 112 0.28 -8.70 13.14
C SER A 112 1.23 -9.44 12.18
N ALA A 113 0.68 -10.29 11.31
CA ALA A 113 1.42 -10.99 10.27
C ALA A 113 1.70 -10.14 9.01
N GLY A 114 1.21 -8.90 8.96
CA GLY A 114 1.41 -8.02 7.82
C GLY A 114 0.51 -8.33 6.64
N HIS A 115 -0.74 -8.72 6.91
CA HIS A 115 -1.73 -8.94 5.87
C HIS A 115 -2.99 -8.08 6.03
N CYS A 116 -3.52 -7.59 4.91
CA CYS A 116 -4.76 -6.84 4.89
C CYS A 116 -5.99 -7.75 4.97
N GLY A 117 -6.91 -7.40 5.86
CA GLY A 117 -8.20 -8.07 5.95
C GLY A 117 -9.20 -7.39 6.89
N PRO A 118 -10.36 -8.02 7.12
CA PRO A 118 -10.81 -9.27 6.50
C PRO A 118 -11.03 -9.11 5.00
N LYS A 119 -10.72 -10.11 4.17
CA LYS A 119 -10.86 -9.98 2.69
C LYS A 119 -12.28 -10.25 2.21
N ASN A 120 -13.02 -11.05 2.94
CA ASN A 120 -14.41 -11.39 2.65
C ASN A 120 -15.17 -11.59 3.96
N ASP A 121 -16.42 -12.01 3.87
CA ASP A 121 -17.32 -12.09 5.01
C ASP A 121 -17.22 -13.42 5.79
N LEU A 122 -16.38 -14.36 5.34
CA LEU A 122 -16.08 -15.63 6.00
C LEU A 122 -14.87 -15.53 6.94
N GLN A 123 -13.98 -14.57 6.68
CA GLN A 123 -12.81 -14.31 7.49
C GLN A 123 -13.21 -13.42 8.67
N ASP A 124 -13.01 -13.91 9.89
CA ASP A 124 -13.27 -13.12 11.10
C ASP A 124 -12.39 -11.87 11.10
N GLN A 125 -13.03 -10.70 11.26
CA GLN A 125 -12.36 -9.42 11.37
C GLN A 125 -11.28 -9.45 12.46
N ASN A 126 -11.51 -10.17 13.57
CA ASN A 126 -10.58 -10.18 14.70
C ASN A 126 -9.21 -10.79 14.36
N LEU A 127 -9.12 -11.63 13.31
CA LEU A 127 -7.84 -12.14 12.80
C LEU A 127 -6.92 -11.04 12.26
N TYR A 128 -7.50 -9.89 11.88
CA TYR A 128 -6.77 -8.77 11.29
C TYR A 128 -6.77 -7.53 12.18
N CYS A 129 -7.90 -7.25 12.82
CA CYS A 129 -8.12 -6.04 13.61
C CYS A 129 -7.92 -6.24 15.11
N GLY A 130 -7.76 -7.47 15.57
CA GLY A 130 -7.57 -7.80 16.97
C GLY A 130 -6.17 -7.47 17.47
N ASP A 131 -5.73 -8.22 18.48
CA ASP A 131 -4.43 -8.01 19.12
C ASP A 131 -3.28 -8.08 18.11
N GLY A 132 -2.40 -7.09 18.16
CA GLY A 132 -1.25 -6.98 17.26
C GLY A 132 -1.57 -6.40 15.88
N CYS A 133 -2.78 -5.91 15.64
CA CYS A 133 -3.05 -5.08 14.46
C CYS A 133 -2.06 -3.90 14.41
N GLN A 134 -1.43 -3.70 13.24
CA GLN A 134 -0.37 -2.73 13.04
C GLN A 134 -0.94 -1.32 12.83
N ALA A 135 -1.16 -0.59 13.93
CA ALA A 135 -1.68 0.77 13.91
C ALA A 135 -0.82 1.69 13.01
N GLY A 136 -1.49 2.51 12.20
CA GLY A 136 -0.85 3.35 11.17
C GLY A 136 -0.76 2.69 9.79
N PHE A 137 -0.76 1.35 9.72
CA PHE A 137 -0.79 0.59 8.47
C PHE A 137 -2.16 -0.02 8.18
N GLY A 138 -3.09 0.05 9.12
CA GLY A 138 -4.49 -0.29 8.93
C GLY A 138 -5.38 0.37 9.99
N LYS A 139 -6.69 0.22 9.83
CA LYS A 139 -7.70 0.72 10.77
C LYS A 139 -7.92 -0.31 11.88
N CYS A 140 -7.13 -0.23 12.94
CA CYS A 140 -7.16 -1.20 14.06
C CYS A 140 -8.32 -0.95 15.04
N ASP A 141 -9.53 -1.01 14.51
CA ASP A 141 -10.79 -0.89 15.23
C ASP A 141 -11.77 -1.97 14.75
N GLN A 142 -12.87 -2.15 15.47
CA GLN A 142 -13.92 -3.08 15.11
C GLN A 142 -15.03 -2.37 14.34
N GLN A 143 -15.55 -3.02 13.30
CA GLN A 143 -16.62 -2.49 12.47
C GLN A 143 -17.71 -3.57 12.36
N ALA A 144 -18.97 -3.16 12.31
CA ALA A 144 -20.02 -4.14 12.07
C ALA A 144 -19.84 -4.78 10.67
N LYS A 145 -19.90 -6.11 10.62
CA LYS A 145 -19.92 -6.85 9.35
C LYS A 145 -21.04 -6.31 8.44
N PRO A 146 -20.73 -5.91 7.19
CA PRO A 146 -21.74 -5.43 6.26
C PRO A 146 -22.80 -6.48 5.99
N ALA A 147 -24.04 -6.02 5.80
CA ALA A 147 -25.09 -6.85 5.25
C ALA A 147 -24.73 -7.25 3.80
N GLU A 148 -25.19 -8.43 3.39
CA GLU A 148 -25.07 -8.88 2.01
C GLU A 148 -25.83 -7.92 1.07
N PRO A 149 -25.31 -7.66 -0.15
CA PRO A 149 -26.05 -6.87 -1.14
C PRO A 149 -27.43 -7.48 -1.40
N THR A 150 -28.46 -6.63 -1.42
CA THR A 150 -29.84 -7.09 -1.68
C THR A 150 -30.11 -7.23 -3.18
N GLN A 151 -29.30 -6.60 -4.03
CA GLN A 151 -29.41 -6.73 -5.48
C GLN A 151 -28.86 -8.08 -5.94
N ALA A 152 -29.48 -8.64 -6.98
CA ALA A 152 -28.99 -9.85 -7.63
C ALA A 152 -27.51 -9.68 -8.04
N PRO A 153 -26.63 -10.62 -7.66
CA PRO A 153 -25.23 -10.57 -8.08
C PRO A 153 -25.08 -10.58 -9.60
N GLY A 154 -24.10 -9.83 -10.10
CA GLY A 154 -23.62 -9.98 -11.47
C GLY A 154 -22.84 -11.30 -11.66
N THR A 155 -22.44 -11.59 -12.89
CA THR A 155 -21.61 -12.76 -13.22
C THR A 155 -20.18 -12.33 -13.55
N ALA A 156 -19.19 -13.08 -13.07
CA ALA A 156 -17.75 -12.90 -13.32
C ALA A 156 -17.15 -14.13 -14.02
N GLY A 157 -16.21 -13.90 -14.95
CA GLY A 157 -15.47 -14.94 -15.66
C GLY A 157 -14.21 -15.39 -14.92
N ALA A 158 -13.38 -16.22 -15.56
CA ALA A 158 -12.11 -16.65 -14.98
C ALA A 158 -11.12 -15.48 -14.85
N GLY A 159 -10.47 -15.35 -13.69
CA GLY A 159 -9.55 -14.25 -13.38
C GLY A 159 -10.24 -12.94 -12.94
N ASP A 160 -11.55 -12.80 -13.18
CA ASP A 160 -12.30 -11.63 -12.73
C ASP A 160 -12.50 -11.62 -11.21
N THR A 161 -12.70 -10.43 -10.67
CA THR A 161 -13.08 -10.24 -9.26
C THR A 161 -14.50 -10.72 -8.97
N CYS A 162 -14.70 -11.34 -7.82
CA CYS A 162 -15.97 -11.85 -7.32
C CYS A 162 -16.22 -11.44 -5.87
N GLY A 163 -17.31 -11.92 -5.29
CA GLY A 163 -17.56 -11.76 -3.86
C GLY A 163 -18.38 -10.53 -3.50
N PRO A 164 -18.54 -10.28 -2.19
CA PRO A 164 -19.45 -9.27 -1.66
C PRO A 164 -19.01 -7.83 -1.94
N ILE A 165 -17.72 -7.60 -2.25
CA ILE A 165 -17.17 -6.27 -2.54
C ILE A 165 -17.74 -5.73 -3.85
N VAL A 166 -17.69 -6.54 -4.90
CA VAL A 166 -18.11 -6.16 -6.27
C VAL A 166 -19.51 -6.67 -6.64
N ASN A 167 -20.15 -7.40 -5.72
CA ASN A 167 -21.45 -8.06 -5.92
C ASN A 167 -21.48 -8.94 -7.19
N LYS A 168 -20.48 -9.81 -7.39
CA LYS A 168 -20.40 -10.72 -8.55
C LYS A 168 -20.16 -12.17 -8.14
N LYS A 169 -20.90 -13.08 -8.76
CA LYS A 169 -20.76 -14.54 -8.65
C LYS A 169 -19.96 -15.09 -9.82
N CYS A 170 -19.05 -16.02 -9.56
CA CYS A 170 -18.29 -16.70 -10.61
C CYS A 170 -19.21 -17.58 -11.46
N GLY A 171 -19.13 -17.41 -12.78
CA GLY A 171 -19.85 -18.19 -13.77
C GLY A 171 -19.19 -19.54 -14.05
N ASN A 172 -19.84 -20.35 -14.89
CA ASN A 172 -19.26 -21.59 -15.45
C ASN A 172 -18.73 -22.60 -14.43
N GLY A 173 -19.30 -22.63 -13.22
CA GLY A 173 -18.89 -23.54 -12.15
C GLY A 173 -17.55 -23.20 -11.50
N LEU A 174 -17.01 -22.00 -11.76
CA LEU A 174 -15.81 -21.49 -11.13
C LEU A 174 -16.04 -21.16 -9.65
N CYS A 175 -14.95 -21.16 -8.91
CA CYS A 175 -14.90 -20.90 -7.49
C CYS A 175 -14.56 -19.43 -7.24
N CYS A 176 -15.16 -18.83 -6.22
CA CYS A 176 -14.75 -17.51 -5.75
C CYS A 176 -13.80 -17.71 -4.58
N SER A 177 -12.52 -17.45 -4.79
CA SER A 177 -11.48 -17.65 -3.77
C SER A 177 -11.68 -16.75 -2.54
N GLY A 178 -10.99 -17.08 -1.45
CA GLY A 178 -10.94 -16.21 -0.27
C GLY A 178 -10.39 -14.81 -0.55
N SER A 179 -9.63 -14.64 -1.63
CA SER A 179 -9.07 -13.37 -2.08
C SER A 179 -9.96 -12.62 -3.08
N ASN A 180 -11.20 -13.06 -3.31
CA ASN A 180 -12.18 -12.42 -4.20
C ASN A 180 -11.85 -12.49 -5.71
N PHE A 181 -11.23 -13.58 -6.15
CA PHE A 181 -10.98 -13.85 -7.58
C PHE A 181 -11.62 -15.16 -8.02
N CYS A 182 -12.19 -15.16 -9.22
CA CYS A 182 -12.75 -16.35 -9.86
C CYS A 182 -11.66 -17.26 -10.44
N GLY A 183 -11.74 -18.54 -10.13
CA GLY A 183 -10.81 -19.52 -10.68
C GLY A 183 -11.23 -20.95 -10.38
N SER A 184 -10.27 -21.86 -10.47
CA SER A 184 -10.47 -23.30 -10.24
C SER A 184 -9.26 -23.89 -9.55
N GLY A 185 -9.39 -25.13 -9.05
CA GLY A 185 -8.33 -25.78 -8.26
C GLY A 185 -8.41 -25.43 -6.78
N GLU A 186 -7.56 -26.08 -5.99
CA GLU A 186 -7.66 -26.05 -4.52
C GLU A 186 -7.46 -24.64 -3.93
N ASP A 187 -6.61 -23.82 -4.54
CA ASP A 187 -6.35 -22.44 -4.08
C ASP A 187 -7.58 -21.54 -4.21
N PHE A 188 -8.50 -21.86 -5.13
CA PHE A 188 -9.74 -21.12 -5.33
C PHE A 188 -10.94 -21.78 -4.67
N CYS A 189 -11.01 -23.11 -4.71
CA CYS A 189 -12.19 -23.88 -4.37
C CYS A 189 -12.14 -24.46 -2.95
N GLY A 190 -10.95 -24.56 -2.35
CA GLY A 190 -10.74 -25.19 -1.05
C GLY A 190 -11.33 -24.39 0.10
N SER A 191 -11.96 -25.08 1.04
CA SER A 191 -12.48 -24.49 2.28
C SER A 191 -11.36 -23.90 3.16
N ALA A 192 -10.16 -24.50 3.14
CA ALA A 192 -8.97 -23.99 3.82
C ALA A 192 -8.51 -22.62 3.28
N ASN A 193 -8.85 -22.30 2.04
CA ASN A 193 -8.54 -21.02 1.38
C ASN A 193 -9.76 -20.08 1.36
N TRP A 194 -10.74 -20.31 2.24
CA TRP A 194 -11.96 -19.51 2.38
C TRP A 194 -12.74 -19.32 1.08
N CYS A 195 -12.88 -20.39 0.28
CA CYS A 195 -13.77 -20.35 -0.87
C CYS A 195 -15.18 -19.88 -0.48
N GLN A 196 -15.71 -18.94 -1.26
CA GLN A 196 -16.94 -18.23 -0.93
C GLN A 196 -18.14 -18.87 -1.65
N SER A 197 -18.80 -19.84 -1.01
CA SER A 197 -19.86 -20.67 -1.63
C SER A 197 -21.12 -19.91 -2.08
N LYS A 198 -21.36 -18.71 -1.53
CA LYS A 198 -22.40 -17.81 -2.03
C LYS A 198 -22.06 -17.24 -3.41
N TRP A 199 -20.76 -17.04 -3.66
CA TRP A 199 -20.20 -16.31 -4.80
C TRP A 199 -19.48 -17.21 -5.82
N GLY A 200 -19.45 -18.52 -5.61
CA GLY A 200 -18.91 -19.49 -6.57
C GLY A 200 -19.17 -20.93 -6.12
N LYS A 201 -18.69 -21.89 -6.89
CA LYS A 201 -18.65 -23.29 -6.46
C LYS A 201 -17.51 -23.48 -5.45
N CYS A 202 -17.69 -24.28 -4.40
CA CYS A 202 -16.63 -24.64 -3.46
C CYS A 202 -16.62 -26.15 -3.22
N ASN A 203 -15.47 -26.67 -2.78
CA ASN A 203 -15.25 -28.08 -2.46
C ASN A 203 -15.42 -28.37 -0.98
#